data_AF-A0A8T5SZP5-F1
#
_entry.id   AF-A0A8T5SZP5-F1
#
_cell.length_a   1.000
_cell.length_b   1.000
_cell.length_c   1.000
_cell.angle_alpha   90.00
_cell.angle_beta   90.00
_cell.angle_gamma   90.00
#
_symmetry.space_group_name_H-M   'P 1'
#
loop_
_entity.id
_entity.type
_entity.pdbx_description
1 polymer ?
#
loop_
_entity_poly.entity_id
_entity_poly.type
_entity_poly.pdbx_seq_one_letter_code
_entity_poly.pdbx_strand_id
1 'polypeptide(L)'
;MKLLAFNASPRKSEGTTDVLIEAFIDGAKKTKADVEKHHIVDLDINGCLSCFTCWWKTPGKCVHRDDMDWILPSISEADILLFGTPIYGRNVTHYMQRLVERTFPFSLPEMFAKDGQTSHPSRTRKLPRIVLAATCGFPDLNNFDQVRALHPMAMHILLPASQMLFNDDGREYLSDFLEAIGLAGQKVAEADEIPKSLRDRLIVEYSDEMKSTIMKKHNLYSASRLK
;
A
#
# COMPACT_ATOMS: atom_id res chain seq x y z
N MET A 1 1.85 18.77 -6.63
CA MET A 1 1.59 17.33 -6.43
C MET A 1 1.82 17.04 -4.96
N LYS A 2 0.78 16.63 -4.22
CA LYS A 2 0.87 16.21 -2.82
C LYS A 2 0.80 14.68 -2.74
N LEU A 3 1.84 14.05 -2.22
CA LEU A 3 1.94 12.62 -2.00
C LEU A 3 1.86 12.34 -0.50
N LEU A 4 0.80 11.65 -0.09
CA LEU A 4 0.62 11.18 1.27
C LEU A 4 0.90 9.68 1.33
N ALA A 5 1.89 9.28 2.12
CA ALA A 5 2.31 7.89 2.26
C ALA A 5 2.03 7.35 3.67
N PHE A 6 1.49 6.15 3.73
CA PHE A 6 1.22 5.42 4.97
C PHE A 6 1.90 4.05 4.95
N ASN A 7 2.87 3.86 5.84
CA ASN A 7 3.51 2.58 6.08
C ASN A 7 2.76 1.81 7.18
N ALA A 8 2.13 0.70 6.81
CA ALA A 8 1.36 -0.17 7.70
C ALA A 8 2.18 -1.33 8.28
N SER A 9 3.49 -1.38 8.04
CA SER A 9 4.36 -2.41 8.62
C SER A 9 4.60 -2.16 10.11
N PRO A 10 4.39 -3.16 10.99
CA PRO A 10 4.80 -3.04 12.41
C PRO A 10 6.31 -2.82 12.58
N ARG A 11 7.11 -3.17 11.57
CA ARG A 11 8.57 -2.97 11.58
C ARG A 11 8.98 -1.55 11.19
N LYS A 12 8.03 -0.68 10.82
CA LYS A 12 8.27 0.72 10.44
C LYS A 12 9.42 0.81 9.42
N SER A 13 10.43 1.66 9.67
CA SER A 13 11.61 1.84 8.83
C SER A 13 12.56 0.66 8.75
N GLU A 14 12.47 -0.31 9.66
CA GLU A 14 13.27 -1.54 9.61
C GLU A 14 12.64 -2.63 8.72
N GLY A 15 11.41 -2.38 8.23
CA GLY A 15 10.67 -3.32 7.39
C GLY A 15 11.02 -3.22 5.91
N THR A 16 10.93 -4.36 5.20
CA THR A 16 11.07 -4.43 3.73
C THR A 16 10.02 -3.60 3.00
N THR A 17 8.86 -3.40 3.61
CA THR A 17 7.80 -2.51 3.09
C THR A 17 8.26 -1.06 2.99
N ASP A 18 9.05 -0.56 3.97
CA ASP A 18 9.54 0.83 3.94
C ASP A 18 10.55 1.03 2.82
N VAL A 19 11.36 0.02 2.48
CA VAL A 19 12.27 0.06 1.33
C VAL A 19 11.52 0.37 0.04
N LEU A 20 10.33 -0.21 -0.14
CA LEU A 20 9.53 -0.02 -1.36
C LEU A 20 8.88 1.38 -1.36
N ILE A 21 8.41 1.82 -0.19
CA ILE A 21 7.86 3.17 -0.03
C ILE A 21 8.93 4.23 -0.31
N GLU A 22 10.12 4.09 0.28
CA GLU A 22 11.23 5.03 0.09
C GLU A 22 11.69 5.06 -1.36
N ALA A 23 11.85 3.91 -2.02
CA ALA A 23 12.19 3.88 -3.44
C ALA A 23 11.18 4.68 -4.30
N PHE A 24 9.88 4.58 -3.99
CA PHE A 24 8.85 5.32 -4.71
C PHE A 24 8.92 6.82 -4.39
N ILE A 25 9.07 7.16 -3.11
CA ILE A 25 9.21 8.53 -2.64
C ILE A 25 10.45 9.21 -3.23
N ASP A 26 11.59 8.53 -3.30
CA ASP A 26 12.82 9.03 -3.88
C ASP A 26 12.64 9.34 -5.37
N GLY A 27 11.91 8.49 -6.08
CA GLY A 27 11.42 8.77 -7.42
C GLY A 27 10.60 10.06 -7.51
N ALA A 28 9.56 10.17 -6.68
CA ALA A 28 8.67 11.32 -6.65
C ALA A 28 9.41 12.62 -6.29
N LYS A 29 10.39 12.58 -5.38
CA LYS A 29 11.23 13.72 -4.95
C LYS A 29 12.16 14.25 -6.03
N LYS A 30 12.39 13.51 -7.13
CA LYS A 30 13.07 14.05 -8.32
C LYS A 30 12.23 15.12 -9.03
N THR A 31 10.95 15.21 -8.69
CA THR A 31 10.02 16.25 -9.13
C THR A 31 9.83 17.31 -8.03
N LYS A 32 8.87 18.23 -8.19
CA LYS A 32 8.46 19.18 -7.14
C LYS A 32 7.32 18.64 -6.26
N ALA A 33 7.26 17.33 -6.06
CA ALA A 33 6.24 16.71 -5.22
C ALA A 33 6.45 17.08 -3.74
N ASP A 34 5.38 17.52 -3.09
CA ASP A 34 5.30 17.67 -1.65
C ASP A 34 4.99 16.29 -1.05
N VAL A 35 5.87 15.77 -0.20
CA VAL A 35 5.81 14.38 0.27
C VAL A 35 5.70 14.34 1.79
N GLU A 36 4.69 13.63 2.26
CA GLU A 36 4.44 13.37 3.67
C GLU A 36 4.34 11.86 3.90
N LYS A 37 5.11 11.30 4.84
CA LYS A 37 5.10 9.86 5.18
C LYS A 37 4.81 9.65 6.66
N HIS A 38 3.89 8.73 6.95
CA HIS A 38 3.53 8.32 8.31
C HIS A 38 3.62 6.81 8.49
N HIS A 39 3.99 6.37 9.69
CA HIS A 39 3.84 4.99 10.10
C HIS A 39 2.49 4.83 10.81
N ILE A 40 1.58 4.03 10.25
CA ILE A 40 0.22 3.89 10.82
C ILE A 40 0.28 3.35 12.25
N VAL A 41 1.31 2.56 12.58
CA VAL A 41 1.54 1.98 13.91
C VAL A 41 1.66 3.06 15.00
N ASP A 42 2.15 4.24 14.65
CA ASP A 42 2.36 5.36 15.57
C ASP A 42 1.14 6.28 15.70
N LEU A 43 0.09 6.01 14.93
CA LEU A 43 -1.14 6.78 14.92
C LEU A 43 -2.20 6.16 15.85
N ASP A 44 -2.90 7.02 16.58
CA ASP A 44 -4.10 6.66 17.32
C ASP A 44 -5.28 6.64 16.35
N ILE A 45 -5.67 5.42 15.94
CA ILE A 45 -6.82 5.19 15.08
C ILE A 45 -7.64 4.07 15.70
N ASN A 46 -8.85 4.40 16.13
CA ASN A 46 -9.82 3.43 16.61
C ASN A 46 -10.52 2.71 15.45
N GLY A 47 -10.97 1.49 15.71
CA GLY A 47 -11.80 0.74 14.76
C GLY A 47 -13.12 1.45 14.44
N CYS A 48 -13.66 1.19 13.24
CA CYS A 48 -14.99 1.70 12.89
C CYS A 48 -16.08 1.03 13.75
N LEU A 49 -16.97 1.82 14.33
CA LEU A 49 -18.08 1.32 15.16
C LEU A 49 -19.37 1.04 14.38
N SER A 50 -19.38 1.29 13.06
CA SER A 50 -20.58 1.15 12.21
C SER A 50 -21.81 1.91 12.76
N CYS A 51 -21.59 3.03 13.44
CA CYS A 51 -22.68 3.80 14.08
C CYS A 51 -23.41 4.74 13.10
N PHE A 52 -22.90 4.91 11.87
CA PHE A 52 -23.43 5.77 10.81
C PHE A 52 -23.61 7.26 11.16
N THR A 53 -22.99 7.72 12.25
CA THR A 53 -23.00 9.14 12.65
C THR A 53 -22.45 10.03 11.52
N CYS A 54 -21.39 9.57 10.82
CA CYS A 54 -20.79 10.28 9.68
C CYS A 54 -21.68 10.39 8.44
N TRP A 55 -22.81 9.68 8.39
CA TRP A 55 -23.82 9.85 7.34
C TRP A 55 -24.98 10.70 7.82
N TRP A 56 -25.54 10.39 8.99
CA TRP A 56 -26.87 10.89 9.36
C TRP A 56 -26.86 12.07 10.34
N LYS A 57 -25.82 12.20 11.16
CA LYS A 57 -25.76 13.25 12.21
C LYS A 57 -24.70 14.30 11.91
N THR A 58 -23.53 13.85 11.45
CA THR A 58 -22.39 14.72 11.09
C THR A 58 -21.86 14.33 9.71
N PRO A 59 -22.56 14.68 8.61
CA PRO A 59 -22.20 14.26 7.26
C PRO A 59 -20.72 14.51 6.93
N GLY A 60 -19.98 13.44 6.60
CA GLY A 60 -18.56 13.49 6.25
C GLY A 60 -17.59 13.61 7.43
N LYS A 61 -18.07 13.60 8.68
CA LYS A 61 -17.24 13.71 9.89
C LYS A 61 -17.51 12.53 10.83
N CYS A 62 -16.46 11.85 11.27
CA CYS A 62 -16.60 10.77 12.23
C CYS A 62 -16.87 11.30 13.66
N VAL A 63 -17.39 10.42 14.53
CA VAL A 63 -17.65 10.72 15.95
C VAL A 63 -16.40 10.58 16.82
N HIS A 64 -15.45 9.70 16.43
CA HIS A 64 -14.19 9.61 17.17
C HIS A 64 -13.33 10.83 16.85
N ARG A 65 -12.61 11.29 17.87
CA ARG A 65 -11.63 12.38 17.81
C ARG A 65 -10.25 11.78 18.05
N ASP A 66 -9.73 11.20 16.98
CA ASP A 66 -8.43 10.52 16.90
C ASP A 66 -7.70 11.01 15.64
N ASP A 67 -6.57 10.41 15.26
CA ASP A 67 -5.74 10.92 14.16
C ASP A 67 -6.48 10.96 12.80
N MET A 68 -7.63 10.30 12.69
CA MET A 68 -8.49 10.44 11.51
C MET A 68 -8.99 11.87 11.29
N ASP A 69 -9.03 12.72 12.32
CA ASP A 69 -9.45 14.12 12.20
C ASP A 69 -8.53 14.93 11.25
N TRP A 70 -7.22 14.64 11.23
CA TRP A 70 -6.29 15.26 10.28
C TRP A 70 -6.03 14.38 9.04
N ILE A 71 -6.12 13.05 9.16
CA ILE A 71 -5.87 12.14 8.01
C ILE A 71 -6.93 12.32 6.92
N LEU A 72 -8.21 12.41 7.27
CA LEU A 72 -9.30 12.54 6.29
C LEU A 72 -9.16 13.78 5.38
N PRO A 73 -8.91 15.00 5.92
CA PRO A 73 -8.63 16.14 5.06
C PRO A 73 -7.32 15.98 4.28
N SER A 74 -6.23 15.45 4.88
CA SER A 74 -4.97 15.22 4.16
C SER A 74 -5.13 14.26 2.97
N ILE A 75 -5.93 13.19 3.11
CA ILE A 75 -6.27 12.29 1.99
C ILE A 75 -7.06 13.04 0.90
N SER A 76 -7.98 13.92 1.28
CA SER A 76 -8.82 14.68 0.33
C SER A 76 -8.03 15.71 -0.47
N GLU A 77 -6.94 16.22 0.12
CA GLU A 77 -6.01 17.16 -0.52
C GLU A 77 -4.92 16.47 -1.32
N ALA A 78 -4.63 15.21 -1.05
CA ALA A 78 -3.59 14.45 -1.72
C ALA A 78 -3.94 14.24 -3.21
N ASP A 79 -2.90 14.29 -4.04
CA ASP A 79 -2.96 13.83 -5.42
C ASP A 79 -2.65 12.34 -5.51
N ILE A 80 -1.77 11.85 -4.63
CA ILE A 80 -1.30 10.47 -4.56
C ILE A 80 -1.43 9.97 -3.12
N LEU A 81 -2.04 8.80 -2.96
CA LEU A 81 -2.10 8.08 -1.70
C LEU A 81 -1.32 6.78 -1.83
N LEU A 82 -0.16 6.72 -1.18
CA LEU A 82 0.71 5.55 -1.18
C LEU A 82 0.50 4.75 0.10
N PHE A 83 -0.04 3.56 -0.01
CA PHE A 83 -0.05 2.59 1.08
C PHE A 83 1.11 1.62 0.92
N GLY A 84 1.80 1.29 2.00
CA GLY A 84 2.64 0.11 2.06
C GLY A 84 2.19 -0.85 3.15
N THR A 85 2.10 -2.14 2.84
CA THR A 85 1.72 -3.16 3.82
C THR A 85 2.48 -4.47 3.59
N PRO A 86 2.99 -5.15 4.63
CA PRO A 86 3.28 -6.56 4.50
C PRO A 86 1.98 -7.37 4.40
N ILE A 87 2.03 -8.53 3.77
CA ILE A 87 0.94 -9.51 3.71
C ILE A 87 1.04 -10.43 4.92
N TYR A 88 0.10 -10.29 5.85
CA TYR A 88 -0.04 -11.14 7.05
C TYR A 88 -1.38 -11.87 7.00
N GLY A 89 -1.36 -13.20 7.19
CA GLY A 89 -2.58 -14.01 7.12
C GLY A 89 -3.30 -13.95 5.77
N ARG A 90 -2.55 -13.77 4.66
CA ARG A 90 -3.07 -13.53 3.30
C ARG A 90 -3.90 -12.24 3.15
N ASN A 91 -3.72 -11.27 4.04
CA ASN A 91 -4.41 -9.99 4.00
C ASN A 91 -3.44 -8.82 4.25
N VAL A 92 -3.93 -7.59 4.08
CA VAL A 92 -3.27 -6.38 4.59
C VAL A 92 -3.15 -6.45 6.12
N THR A 93 -2.24 -5.67 6.69
CA THR A 93 -2.14 -5.59 8.15
C THR A 93 -3.40 -4.97 8.77
N HIS A 94 -3.68 -5.34 10.02
CA HIS A 94 -4.75 -4.69 10.79
C HIS A 94 -4.53 -3.17 10.93
N TYR A 95 -3.28 -2.69 10.88
CA TYR A 95 -2.95 -1.26 10.84
C TYR A 95 -3.47 -0.57 9.58
N MET A 96 -3.29 -1.18 8.41
CA MET A 96 -3.86 -0.63 7.17
C MET A 96 -5.39 -0.75 7.18
N GLN A 97 -5.92 -1.91 7.57
CA GLN A 97 -7.35 -2.18 7.57
C GLN A 97 -8.11 -1.18 8.45
N ARG A 98 -7.62 -0.88 9.67
CA ARG A 98 -8.28 0.11 10.55
C ARG A 98 -8.35 1.50 9.92
N LEU A 99 -7.33 1.93 9.17
CA LEU A 99 -7.35 3.23 8.50
C LEU A 99 -8.35 3.21 7.33
N VAL A 100 -8.33 2.16 6.50
CA VAL A 100 -9.23 2.02 5.34
C VAL A 100 -10.71 1.96 5.77
N GLU A 101 -11.05 1.21 6.82
CA GLU A 101 -12.43 1.18 7.35
C GLU A 101 -12.91 2.56 7.80
N ARG A 102 -11.98 3.42 8.20
CA ARG A 102 -12.23 4.77 8.70
C ARG A 102 -12.31 5.82 7.59
N THR A 103 -12.15 5.45 6.32
CA THR A 103 -12.38 6.35 5.17
C THR A 103 -13.84 6.40 4.71
N PHE A 104 -14.73 5.65 5.36
CA PHE A 104 -16.17 5.67 5.09
C PHE A 104 -16.85 7.06 5.10
N PRO A 105 -16.37 8.08 5.83
CA PRO A 105 -16.89 9.45 5.71
C PRO A 105 -16.81 10.04 4.30
N PHE A 106 -15.94 9.50 3.43
CA PHE A 106 -15.90 9.87 2.01
C PHE A 106 -17.08 9.34 1.20
N SER A 107 -17.89 8.42 1.71
CA SER A 107 -19.05 7.90 0.97
C SER A 107 -20.32 8.70 1.26
N LEU A 108 -21.16 8.88 0.24
CA LEU A 108 -22.54 9.31 0.38
C LEU A 108 -23.43 8.13 0.82
N PRO A 109 -24.51 8.36 1.59
CA PRO A 109 -25.41 7.29 2.03
C PRO A 109 -26.26 6.68 0.91
N GLU A 110 -26.48 7.43 -0.18
CA GLU A 110 -27.22 6.95 -1.34
C GLU A 110 -26.48 5.82 -2.07
N MET A 111 -27.22 4.90 -2.67
CA MET A 111 -26.69 3.80 -3.48
C MET A 111 -27.04 4.01 -4.95
N PHE A 112 -26.11 3.67 -5.83
CA PHE A 112 -26.28 3.74 -7.28
C PHE A 112 -25.87 2.43 -7.93
N ALA A 113 -26.70 1.96 -8.85
CA ALA A 113 -26.41 0.81 -9.68
C ALA A 113 -25.77 1.27 -11.00
N LYS A 114 -24.63 0.70 -11.36
CA LYS A 114 -23.96 0.89 -12.65
C LYS A 114 -23.24 -0.39 -13.05
N ASP A 115 -23.40 -0.81 -14.30
CA ASP A 115 -22.72 -1.98 -14.88
C ASP A 115 -22.85 -3.27 -14.02
N GLY A 116 -24.05 -3.50 -13.47
CA GLY A 116 -24.35 -4.66 -12.62
C GLY A 116 -23.80 -4.59 -11.20
N GLN A 117 -23.18 -3.48 -10.80
CA GLN A 117 -22.62 -3.27 -9.45
C GLN A 117 -23.37 -2.14 -8.73
N THR A 118 -23.53 -2.30 -7.41
CA THR A 118 -24.05 -1.23 -6.54
C THR A 118 -22.91 -0.60 -5.76
N SER A 119 -22.88 0.72 -5.70
CA SER A 119 -21.86 1.46 -4.95
C SER A 119 -22.43 2.72 -4.30
N HIS A 120 -21.73 3.20 -3.28
CA HIS A 120 -21.93 4.54 -2.73
C HIS A 120 -21.07 5.54 -3.51
N PRO A 121 -21.64 6.65 -4.02
CA PRO A 121 -20.84 7.69 -4.65
C PRO A 121 -19.92 8.35 -3.62
N SER A 122 -18.82 8.92 -4.10
CA SER A 122 -17.96 9.72 -3.25
C SER A 122 -18.59 11.07 -2.91
N ARG A 123 -18.50 11.45 -1.64
CA ARG A 123 -18.75 12.79 -1.10
C ARG A 123 -17.64 13.76 -1.50
N THR A 124 -16.41 13.26 -1.68
CA THR A 124 -15.28 14.09 -2.10
C THR A 124 -15.27 14.26 -3.61
N ARG A 125 -14.98 15.48 -4.08
CA ARG A 125 -14.89 15.78 -5.52
C ARG A 125 -13.69 15.15 -6.20
N LYS A 126 -12.65 14.84 -5.44
CA LYS A 126 -11.38 14.30 -5.92
C LYS A 126 -10.94 13.19 -4.95
N LEU A 127 -10.59 12.04 -5.51
CA LEU A 127 -9.90 10.97 -4.80
C LEU A 127 -8.47 10.92 -5.34
N PRO A 128 -7.47 10.72 -4.47
CA PRO A 128 -6.10 10.57 -4.91
C PRO A 128 -5.93 9.32 -5.78
N ARG A 129 -4.91 9.33 -6.64
CA ARG A 129 -4.43 8.10 -7.28
C ARG A 129 -3.85 7.19 -6.20
N ILE A 130 -4.34 5.97 -6.10
CA ILE A 130 -3.89 5.03 -5.07
C ILE A 130 -2.73 4.20 -5.61
N VAL A 131 -1.65 4.15 -4.83
CA VAL A 131 -0.52 3.24 -5.04
C VAL A 131 -0.43 2.32 -3.83
N LEU A 132 -0.21 1.04 -4.06
CA LEU A 132 -0.13 0.04 -3.01
C LEU A 132 1.14 -0.80 -3.16
N ALA A 133 2.07 -0.63 -2.24
CA ALA A 133 3.27 -1.44 -2.10
C ALA A 133 3.04 -2.58 -1.12
N ALA A 134 3.03 -3.83 -1.59
CA ALA A 134 2.84 -5.00 -0.76
C ALA A 134 4.06 -5.91 -0.76
N THR A 135 4.45 -6.39 0.42
CA THR A 135 5.54 -7.36 0.59
C THR A 135 5.05 -8.67 1.19
N CYS A 136 5.62 -9.80 0.79
CA CYS A 136 5.31 -11.11 1.38
C CYS A 136 6.61 -11.87 1.71
N GLY A 137 6.54 -12.85 2.63
CA GLY A 137 7.65 -13.76 2.91
C GLY A 137 7.71 -14.96 1.96
N PHE A 138 6.56 -15.35 1.40
CA PHE A 138 6.46 -16.44 0.42
C PHE A 138 6.84 -15.95 -0.98
N PRO A 139 7.40 -16.81 -1.84
CA PRO A 139 7.86 -16.43 -3.16
C PRO A 139 6.73 -16.39 -4.21
N ASP A 140 5.50 -16.77 -3.86
CA ASP A 140 4.39 -16.93 -4.79
C ASP A 140 3.47 -15.72 -4.86
N LEU A 141 3.06 -15.34 -6.07
CA LEU A 141 2.19 -14.19 -6.31
C LEU A 141 0.73 -14.39 -5.85
N ASN A 142 0.28 -15.64 -5.69
CA ASN A 142 -1.07 -15.95 -5.18
C ASN A 142 -1.29 -15.50 -3.71
N ASN A 143 -0.22 -15.12 -3.01
CA ASN A 143 -0.31 -14.50 -1.69
C ASN A 143 -0.88 -13.08 -1.75
N PHE A 144 -0.90 -12.45 -2.93
CA PHE A 144 -1.37 -11.07 -3.13
C PHE A 144 -2.79 -11.00 -3.73
N ASP A 145 -3.44 -12.13 -4.00
CA ASP A 145 -4.75 -12.14 -4.68
C ASP A 145 -5.82 -11.37 -3.89
N GLN A 146 -5.84 -11.56 -2.56
CA GLN A 146 -6.80 -10.85 -1.71
C GLN A 146 -6.54 -9.34 -1.68
N VAL A 147 -5.28 -8.91 -1.60
CA VAL A 147 -4.99 -7.47 -1.58
C VAL A 147 -5.35 -6.81 -2.91
N ARG A 148 -5.11 -7.49 -4.04
CA ARG A 148 -5.57 -7.03 -5.36
C ARG A 148 -7.08 -6.90 -5.44
N ALA A 149 -7.81 -7.87 -4.88
CA ALA A 149 -9.26 -7.86 -4.86
C ALA A 149 -9.85 -6.75 -3.97
N LEU A 150 -9.19 -6.45 -2.84
CA LEU A 150 -9.59 -5.36 -1.93
C LEU A 150 -9.26 -3.97 -2.48
N HIS A 151 -8.20 -3.85 -3.30
CA HIS A 151 -7.73 -2.58 -3.84
C HIS A 151 -7.61 -2.60 -5.38
N PRO A 152 -8.68 -2.91 -6.12
CA PRO A 152 -8.60 -3.13 -7.57
C PRO A 152 -8.24 -1.87 -8.36
N MET A 153 -8.46 -0.69 -7.79
CA MET A 153 -8.14 0.61 -8.39
C MET A 153 -6.71 1.07 -8.11
N ALA A 154 -5.95 0.37 -7.26
CA ALA A 154 -4.59 0.74 -6.93
C ALA A 154 -3.60 0.32 -8.02
N MET A 155 -2.59 1.14 -8.24
CA MET A 155 -1.36 0.67 -8.88
C MET A 155 -0.58 -0.18 -7.87
N HIS A 156 -0.32 -1.43 -8.22
CA HIS A 156 0.31 -2.39 -7.33
C HIS A 156 1.82 -2.46 -7.54
N ILE A 157 2.56 -2.46 -6.43
CA ILE A 157 3.98 -2.78 -6.33
C ILE A 157 4.08 -4.02 -5.45
N LEU A 158 4.45 -5.18 -6.00
CA LEU A 158 4.32 -6.46 -5.30
C LEU A 158 5.66 -7.19 -5.24
N LEU A 159 6.14 -7.41 -4.01
CA LEU A 159 7.38 -8.13 -3.75
C LEU A 159 7.12 -9.39 -2.91
N PRO A 160 6.92 -10.55 -3.55
CA PRO A 160 7.13 -11.84 -2.90
C PRO A 160 8.57 -11.99 -2.38
N ALA A 161 8.79 -12.93 -1.46
CA ALA A 161 10.09 -13.24 -0.87
C ALA A 161 10.91 -12.00 -0.44
N SER A 162 10.25 -11.01 0.14
CA SER A 162 10.85 -9.70 0.46
C SER A 162 12.07 -9.77 1.38
N GLN A 163 12.28 -10.87 2.10
CA GLN A 163 13.50 -11.17 2.84
C GLN A 163 14.77 -11.14 1.98
N MET A 164 14.64 -11.25 0.65
CA MET A 164 15.76 -11.09 -0.28
C MET A 164 16.41 -9.70 -0.15
N LEU A 165 15.66 -8.67 0.27
CA LEU A 165 16.20 -7.34 0.53
C LEU A 165 17.15 -7.27 1.74
N PHE A 166 17.26 -8.32 2.56
CA PHE A 166 18.17 -8.31 3.71
C PHE A 166 19.62 -8.69 3.38
N ASN A 167 19.92 -9.11 2.15
CA ASN A 167 21.28 -9.46 1.73
C ASN A 167 21.63 -8.85 0.37
N ASP A 168 22.92 -8.72 0.09
CA ASP A 168 23.43 -8.00 -1.08
C ASP A 168 23.06 -8.71 -2.38
N ASP A 169 23.27 -10.04 -2.48
CA ASP A 169 22.87 -10.83 -3.66
C ASP A 169 21.38 -10.66 -4.01
N GLY A 170 20.51 -10.65 -2.99
CA GLY A 170 19.08 -10.48 -3.16
C GLY A 170 18.70 -9.04 -3.54
N ARG A 171 19.41 -8.03 -3.02
CA ARG A 171 19.25 -6.64 -3.47
C ARG A 171 19.73 -6.45 -4.91
N GLU A 172 20.85 -7.06 -5.29
CA GLU A 172 21.35 -7.04 -6.66
C GLU A 172 20.35 -7.66 -7.62
N TYR A 173 19.81 -8.84 -7.28
CA TYR A 173 18.73 -9.49 -8.05
C TYR A 173 17.49 -8.59 -8.20
N LEU A 174 17.15 -7.82 -7.16
CA LEU A 174 15.99 -6.93 -7.13
C LEU A 174 16.31 -5.50 -7.61
N SER A 175 17.49 -5.24 -8.16
CA SER A 175 17.92 -3.88 -8.54
C SER A 175 17.02 -3.27 -9.61
N ASP A 176 16.68 -4.01 -10.68
CA ASP A 176 15.76 -3.55 -11.73
C ASP A 176 14.37 -3.22 -11.18
N PHE A 177 13.88 -4.03 -10.24
CA PHE A 177 12.60 -3.81 -9.56
C PHE A 177 12.61 -2.54 -8.72
N LEU A 178 13.67 -2.31 -7.93
CA LEU A 178 13.82 -1.10 -7.12
C LEU A 178 13.96 0.16 -7.99
N GLU A 179 14.69 0.07 -9.10
CA GLU A 179 14.77 1.15 -10.09
C GLU A 179 13.39 1.44 -10.70
N ALA A 180 12.64 0.41 -11.09
CA ALA A 180 11.30 0.54 -11.63
C ALA A 180 10.35 1.24 -10.65
N ILE A 181 10.44 0.95 -9.35
CA ILE A 181 9.66 1.66 -8.32
C ILE A 181 10.00 3.15 -8.31
N GLY A 182 11.28 3.52 -8.37
CA GLY A 182 11.70 4.92 -8.42
C GLY A 182 11.22 5.62 -9.70
N LEU A 183 11.32 4.99 -10.86
CA LEU A 183 10.80 5.53 -12.12
C LEU A 183 9.27 5.71 -12.06
N ALA A 184 8.56 4.75 -11.45
CA ALA A 184 7.12 4.87 -11.25
C ALA A 184 6.78 6.04 -10.33
N GLY A 185 7.51 6.21 -9.23
CA GLY A 185 7.37 7.36 -8.32
C GLY A 185 7.49 8.69 -9.03
N GLN A 186 8.53 8.84 -9.86
CA GLN A 186 8.73 10.04 -10.66
C GLN A 186 7.56 10.29 -11.62
N LYS A 187 7.18 9.29 -12.42
CA LYS A 187 6.12 9.44 -13.43
C LYS A 187 4.75 9.71 -12.81
N VAL A 188 4.40 9.03 -11.72
CA VAL A 188 3.14 9.32 -11.02
C VAL A 188 3.13 10.77 -10.53
N ALA A 189 4.27 11.26 -10.00
CA ALA A 189 4.40 12.63 -9.51
C ALA A 189 4.39 13.71 -10.61
N GLU A 190 4.71 13.35 -11.86
CA GLU A 190 4.55 14.19 -13.06
C GLU A 190 3.11 14.17 -13.61
N ALA A 191 2.21 13.40 -12.99
CA ALA A 191 0.86 13.11 -13.48
C ALA A 191 0.83 12.32 -14.81
N ASP A 192 1.96 11.72 -15.19
CA ASP A 192 2.07 10.89 -16.39
C ASP A 192 1.28 9.59 -16.26
N GLU A 193 0.91 9.04 -17.41
CA GLU A 193 0.53 7.63 -17.52
C GLU A 193 1.76 6.75 -17.34
N ILE A 194 1.61 5.68 -16.55
CA ILE A 194 2.67 4.66 -16.43
C ILE A 194 2.51 3.66 -17.58
N PRO A 195 3.53 3.54 -18.46
CA PRO A 195 3.52 2.56 -19.55
C PRO A 195 3.39 1.14 -19.01
N LYS A 196 2.74 0.25 -19.79
CA LYS A 196 2.59 -1.16 -19.42
C LYS A 196 3.94 -1.82 -19.07
N SER A 197 4.98 -1.56 -19.87
CA SER A 197 6.34 -2.09 -19.63
C SER A 197 6.92 -1.71 -18.26
N LEU A 198 6.58 -0.52 -17.73
CA LEU A 198 6.97 -0.13 -16.39
C LEU A 198 6.08 -0.77 -15.33
N ARG A 199 4.76 -0.89 -15.57
CA ARG A 199 3.84 -1.57 -14.63
C ARG A 199 4.20 -3.04 -14.43
N ASP A 200 4.58 -3.73 -15.49
CA ASP A 200 4.94 -5.16 -15.43
C ASP A 200 6.20 -5.36 -14.55
N ARG A 201 7.14 -4.39 -14.56
CA ARG A 201 8.34 -4.40 -13.69
C ARG A 201 8.04 -4.08 -12.22
N LEU A 202 6.83 -3.65 -11.86
CA LEU A 202 6.44 -3.40 -10.46
C LEU A 202 5.92 -4.67 -9.76
N ILE A 203 5.95 -5.81 -10.43
CA ILE A 203 5.48 -7.09 -9.89
C ILE A 203 6.61 -8.11 -10.07
N VAL A 204 7.19 -8.59 -8.97
CA VAL A 204 8.24 -9.62 -9.05
C VAL A 204 7.60 -11.00 -9.17
N GLU A 205 7.93 -11.72 -10.23
CA GLU A 205 7.60 -13.13 -10.41
C GLU A 205 8.89 -13.95 -10.54
N TYR A 206 9.09 -14.88 -9.60
CA TYR A 206 10.26 -15.76 -9.60
C TYR A 206 10.03 -16.99 -10.48
N SER A 207 11.08 -17.47 -11.15
CA SER A 207 11.06 -18.80 -11.79
C SER A 207 10.90 -19.90 -10.74
N ASP A 208 10.46 -21.08 -11.15
CA ASP A 208 10.27 -22.20 -10.22
C ASP A 208 11.58 -22.67 -9.58
N GLU A 209 12.70 -22.57 -10.30
CA GLU A 209 14.04 -22.83 -9.76
C GLU A 209 14.39 -21.82 -8.67
N MET A 210 14.06 -20.55 -8.89
CA MET A 210 14.32 -19.47 -7.93
C MET A 210 13.43 -19.61 -6.69
N LYS A 211 12.14 -19.93 -6.86
CA LYS A 211 11.22 -20.26 -5.74
C LYS A 211 11.77 -21.42 -4.91
N SER A 212 12.22 -22.49 -5.56
CA SER A 212 12.84 -23.65 -4.89
C SER A 212 14.09 -23.25 -4.10
N THR A 213 14.93 -22.38 -4.67
CA THR A 213 16.14 -21.87 -4.01
C THR A 213 15.81 -21.02 -2.79
N ILE A 214 14.85 -20.10 -2.91
CA ILE A 214 14.38 -19.26 -1.80
C ILE A 214 13.84 -20.13 -0.66
N MET A 215 12.99 -21.12 -0.99
CA MET A 215 12.42 -22.03 -0.01
C MET A 215 13.49 -22.86 0.71
N LYS A 216 14.47 -23.41 -0.03
CA LYS A 216 15.59 -24.15 0.56
C LYS A 216 16.41 -23.27 1.53
N LYS A 217 16.77 -22.05 1.11
CA LYS A 217 17.50 -21.10 1.97
C LYS A 217 16.71 -20.75 3.23
N HIS A 218 15.41 -20.50 3.11
CA HIS A 218 14.54 -20.21 4.25
C HIS A 218 14.48 -21.38 5.23
N ASN A 219 14.30 -22.62 4.75
CA ASN A 219 14.24 -23.80 5.60
C ASN A 219 15.56 -24.07 6.33
N LEU A 220 16.71 -23.85 5.68
CA LEU A 220 18.03 -23.94 6.31
C LEU A 220 18.19 -22.89 7.44
N TYR A 221 17.78 -21.65 7.19
CA TYR A 221 17.78 -20.60 8.21
C TYR A 221 16.85 -20.92 9.38
N SER A 222 15.63 -21.39 9.11
CA SER A 222 14.68 -21.78 10.16
C SER A 222 15.22 -22.93 11.02
N ALA A 223 15.88 -23.91 10.41
CA ALA A 223 16.52 -25.01 11.14
C ALA A 223 17.69 -24.54 12.02
N SER A 224 18.40 -23.47 11.64
CA SER A 224 19.50 -22.93 12.47
C SER A 224 19.03 -22.13 13.68
N ARG A 225 17.78 -21.66 13.68
CA ARG A 225 17.16 -20.93 14.81
C ARG A 225 16.57 -21.83 15.90
N LEU A 226 16.39 -23.11 15.60
CA LEU A 226 15.85 -24.12 16.53
C LEU A 226 16.94 -24.82 17.35
N LYS A 227 18.20 -24.42 17.18
CA LYS A 227 19.35 -24.89 17.96
C LYS A 227 19.77 -23.83 18.96
#